data_AF-A0A3D2VLU8-F1
#
_entry.id   AF-A0A3D2VLU8-F1
#
_cell.length_a   1.000
_cell.length_b   1.000
_cell.length_c   1.000
_cell.angle_alpha   90.00
_cell.angle_beta   90.00
_cell.angle_gamma   90.00
#
_symmetry.space_group_name_H-M   'P 1'
#
loop_
_entity.id
_entity.type
_entity.pdbx_description
1 polymer ?
#
loop_
_entity_poly.entity_id
_entity_poly.type
_entity_poly.pdbx_seq_one_letter_code
_entity_poly.pdbx_strand_id
1 'polypeptide(L)'
;YVLRTRAARPITVYFREAAPIEGLCALAGVEVMDHDADGPGTGTGDGRTAALRVRGSMDPLLKFLAQHSVESIVAPQAELEEVFLEYYGGSA
;
A
#
# COMPACT_ATOMS: atom_id res chain seq x y z
N TYR A 1 -24.26 -2.15 -13.39
CA TYR A 1 -23.19 -2.93 -12.73
C TYR A 1 -22.00 -2.00 -12.50
N VAL A 2 -21.91 -1.33 -11.35
CA VAL A 2 -20.95 -0.22 -11.15
C VAL A 2 -20.32 -0.25 -9.74
N LEU A 3 -19.70 -1.37 -9.36
CA LEU A 3 -19.01 -1.52 -8.07
C LEU A 3 -17.73 -2.36 -8.25
N ARG A 4 -16.76 -1.91 -9.04
CA ARG A 4 -15.48 -2.62 -9.23
C ARG A 4 -14.22 -1.84 -8.86
N THR A 5 -14.35 -0.66 -8.25
CA THR A 5 -13.22 0.28 -8.17
C THR A 5 -13.03 0.94 -6.80
N ARG A 6 -13.59 0.38 -5.73
CA ARG A 6 -13.44 0.95 -4.37
C ARG A 6 -12.59 0.13 -3.40
N ALA A 7 -12.16 -1.08 -3.77
CA ALA A 7 -11.26 -1.86 -2.92
C ALA A 7 -9.88 -1.19 -2.89
N ALA A 8 -9.54 -0.59 -1.75
CA ALA A 8 -8.19 -0.11 -1.49
C ALA A 8 -7.27 -1.33 -1.35
N ARG A 9 -6.25 -1.43 -2.19
CA ARG A 9 -5.33 -2.56 -2.18
C ARG A 9 -4.20 -2.26 -1.20
N PRO A 10 -4.06 -3.05 -0.11
CA PRO A 10 -2.88 -2.93 0.73
C PRO A 10 -1.66 -3.38 -0.07
N ILE A 11 -0.53 -2.67 0.10
CA ILE A 11 0.75 -2.96 -0.54
C ILE A 11 1.85 -2.59 0.45
N THR A 12 2.81 -3.48 0.64
CA THR A 12 4.03 -3.19 1.37
C THR A 12 5.16 -3.02 0.36
N VAL A 13 5.88 -1.92 0.46
CA VAL A 13 7.04 -1.62 -0.38
C VAL A 13 8.29 -1.60 0.49
N TYR A 14 9.30 -2.34 0.04
CA TYR A 14 10.63 -2.38 0.63
C TYR A 14 11.58 -1.60 -0.25
N PHE A 15 12.18 -0.56 0.30
CA PHE A 15 13.16 0.28 -0.36
C PHE A 15 14.58 -0.18 0.01
N ARG A 16 15.53 0.03 -0.90
CA ARG A 16 16.96 -0.18 -0.62
C ARG A 16 17.53 0.93 0.26
N GLU A 17 16.92 2.11 0.20
CA GLU A 17 17.27 3.32 0.93
C GLU A 17 16.07 3.77 1.77
N ALA A 18 16.19 4.87 2.51
CA ALA A 18 15.09 5.42 3.31
C ALA A 18 13.84 5.63 2.44
N ALA A 19 12.69 5.18 2.94
CA ALA A 19 11.43 5.26 2.23
C ALA A 19 11.02 6.73 2.04
N PRO A 20 10.73 7.19 0.81
CA PRO A 20 10.37 8.57 0.53
C PRO A 20 8.89 8.85 0.88
N ILE A 21 8.58 8.86 2.18
CA ILE A 21 7.21 8.94 2.71
C ILE A 21 6.49 10.22 2.28
N GLU A 22 7.15 11.37 2.29
CA GLU A 22 6.54 12.63 1.85
C GLU A 22 6.07 12.55 0.40
N GLY A 23 6.86 11.93 -0.48
CA GLY A 23 6.51 11.71 -1.87
C GLY A 23 5.35 10.72 -2.03
N LEU A 24 5.30 9.66 -1.22
CA LEU A 24 4.21 8.69 -1.22
C LEU A 24 2.88 9.31 -0.76
N CYS A 25 2.90 10.15 0.28
CA CYS A 25 1.73 10.87 0.77
C CYS A 25 1.18 11.90 -0.25
N ALA A 26 2.04 12.41 -1.15
CA ALA A 26 1.63 13.34 -2.19
C ALA A 26 0.94 12.66 -3.39
N LEU A 27 0.98 11.33 -3.49
CA LEU A 27 0.38 10.61 -4.61
C LEU A 27 -1.14 10.50 -4.46
N ALA A 28 -1.86 10.92 -5.50
CA ALA A 28 -3.31 10.78 -5.55
C ALA A 28 -3.72 9.30 -5.51
N GLY A 29 -4.55 8.94 -4.53
CA GLY A 29 -5.04 7.58 -4.35
C GLY A 29 -4.09 6.64 -3.61
N VAL A 30 -2.97 7.14 -3.07
CA VAL A 30 -2.10 6.38 -2.16
C VAL A 30 -2.28 6.92 -0.74
N GLU A 31 -2.48 6.01 0.20
CA GLU A 31 -2.61 6.30 1.62
C GLU A 31 -1.50 5.53 2.35
N VAL A 32 -0.56 6.24 2.98
CA VAL A 32 0.50 5.60 3.78
C VAL A 32 -0.11 5.21 5.12
N MET A 33 -0.13 3.91 5.40
CA MET A 33 -0.73 3.34 6.62
C MET A 33 0.29 3.27 7.76
N ASP A 34 1.49 2.81 7.42
CA ASP A 34 2.57 2.62 8.38
C ASP A 34 3.91 2.80 7.65
N HIS A 35 4.90 3.28 8.38
CA HIS A 35 6.26 3.36 7.89
C HIS A 35 7.20 3.18 9.06
N ASP A 36 8.23 2.38 8.81
CA ASP A 36 9.16 1.86 9.80
C ASP A 36 10.21 2.91 10.23
N ALA A 37 9.81 4.18 10.30
CA ALA A 37 10.71 5.30 10.54
C ALA A 37 10.88 5.66 12.02
N ASP A 38 9.89 5.44 12.89
CA ASP A 38 10.02 5.73 14.34
C ASP A 38 8.76 5.25 15.08
N GLY A 39 8.72 3.96 15.45
CA GLY A 39 7.62 3.37 16.23
C GLY A 39 8.07 3.00 17.65
N PRO A 40 7.37 3.41 18.72
CA PRO A 40 7.72 3.05 20.10
C PRO A 40 7.27 1.61 20.39
N GLY A 41 8.02 0.64 19.87
CA GLY A 41 7.75 -0.77 20.08
C GLY A 41 8.57 -1.59 19.11
N THR A 42 9.61 -2.27 19.63
CA THR A 42 10.53 -3.14 18.88
C THR A 42 11.35 -2.44 17.80
N GLY A 43 12.30 -1.61 18.25
CA GLY A 43 13.31 -0.98 17.40
C GLY A 43 14.23 -2.00 16.72
N THR A 44 14.01 -2.20 15.43
CA THR A 44 15.03 -2.45 14.39
C THR A 44 14.39 -2.03 13.07
N GLY A 45 13.91 -0.80 13.04
CA GLY A 45 13.31 -0.25 11.82
C GLY A 45 14.39 0.41 10.99
N ASP A 46 14.69 -0.10 9.80
CA ASP A 46 15.69 0.49 8.91
C ASP A 46 15.17 1.78 8.22
N GLY A 47 13.90 2.15 8.45
CA GLY A 47 13.24 3.27 7.76
C GLY A 47 13.00 3.01 6.27
N ARG A 48 13.11 1.75 5.86
CA ARG A 48 13.08 1.30 4.46
C ARG A 48 11.78 0.66 4.03
N THR A 49 10.85 0.47 4.96
CA THR A 49 9.58 -0.20 4.68
C THR A 49 8.44 0.81 4.77
N ALA A 50 7.57 0.81 3.76
CA ALA A 50 6.34 1.58 3.75
C ALA A 50 5.14 0.68 3.47
N ALA A 51 4.17 0.67 4.37
CA ALA A 51 2.87 0.05 4.17
C ALA A 51 1.90 1.08 3.59
N LEU A 52 1.30 0.76 2.45
CA LEU A 52 0.48 1.65 1.63
C LEU A 52 -0.88 1.02 1.38
N ARG A 53 -1.89 1.84 1.16
CA ARG A 53 -3.16 1.47 0.57
C ARG A 53 -3.36 2.26 -0.71
N VAL A 54 -3.60 1.57 -1.81
CA VAL A 54 -3.83 2.20 -3.10
C VAL A 54 -5.29 2.07 -3.51
N ARG A 55 -5.95 3.20 -3.74
CA ARG A 55 -7.30 3.30 -4.27
C ARG A 55 -7.25 3.75 -5.73
N GLY A 56 -7.91 3.00 -6.61
CA GLY A 56 -7.97 3.31 -8.04
C GLY A 56 -6.73 2.79 -8.79
N SER A 57 -6.08 3.66 -9.56
CA SER A 57 -5.00 3.27 -10.47
C SER A 57 -3.66 3.10 -9.76
N MET A 58 -2.95 2.01 -10.06
CA MET A 58 -1.59 1.74 -9.55
C MET A 58 -0.50 2.51 -10.30
N ASP A 59 -0.80 3.02 -11.50
CA ASP A 59 0.14 3.71 -12.38
C ASP A 59 0.93 4.86 -11.71
N PRO A 60 0.32 5.81 -10.97
CA PRO A 60 1.07 6.86 -10.29
C PRO A 60 2.03 6.31 -9.24
N LEU A 61 1.62 5.28 -8.50
CA LEU A 61 2.50 4.62 -7.55
C LEU A 61 3.67 3.96 -8.28
N LEU A 62 3.42 3.17 -9.33
CA LEU A 62 4.49 2.49 -10.06
C LEU A 62 5.49 3.46 -10.70
N LYS A 63 5.01 4.58 -11.25
CA LYS A 63 5.88 5.63 -11.82
C LYS A 63 6.72 6.33 -10.76
N PHE A 64 6.16 6.53 -9.57
CA PHE A 64 6.91 7.05 -8.44
C PHE A 64 7.96 6.05 -7.97
N LEU A 65 7.56 4.79 -7.72
CA LEU A 65 8.45 3.71 -7.31
C LEU A 65 9.59 3.46 -8.31
N ALA A 66 9.34 3.62 -9.62
CA ALA A 66 10.36 3.49 -10.66
C ALA A 66 11.49 4.54 -10.57
N GLN A 67 11.27 5.66 -9.88
CA GLN A 67 12.29 6.69 -9.64
C GLN A 67 13.11 6.42 -8.38
N HIS A 68 12.76 5.40 -7.61
CA HIS A 68 13.41 5.03 -6.36
C HIS A 68 14.00 3.62 -6.41
N SER A 69 15.00 3.39 -5.56
CA SER A 69 15.61 2.07 -5.41
C SER A 69 14.69 1.14 -4.60
N VAL A 70 13.69 0.54 -5.25
CA VAL A 70 12.79 -0.43 -4.63
C VAL A 70 13.41 -1.83 -4.69
N GLU A 71 13.44 -2.51 -3.56
CA GLU A 71 13.91 -3.89 -3.44
C GLU A 71 12.80 -4.89 -3.73
N SER A 72 11.62 -4.69 -3.14
CA SER A 72 10.49 -5.60 -3.28
C SER A 72 9.17 -4.89 -3.08
N ILE A 73 8.14 -5.37 -3.79
CA ILE A 73 6.76 -4.92 -3.65
C ILE A 73 5.92 -6.15 -3.34
N VAL A 74 5.29 -6.16 -2.16
CA VAL A 74 4.44 -7.24 -1.70
C VAL A 74 3.01 -6.73 -1.66
N ALA A 75 2.14 -7.33 -2.46
CA ALA A 75 0.70 -7.16 -2.33
C ALA A 75 0.15 -8.45 -1.73
N PRO A 76 -0.57 -8.41 -0.58
CA PRO A 76 -1.22 -9.59 -0.06
C PRO A 76 -2.26 -10.07 -1.07
N GLN A 77 -2.32 -11.38 -1.25
CA GLN A 77 -3.43 -12.00 -1.97
C GLN A 77 -4.67 -11.76 -1.12
N ALA A 78 -5.71 -11.11 -1.69
CA ALA A 78 -6.97 -10.90 -0.98
C ALA A 78 -7.47 -12.25 -0.45
N GLU A 79 -7.78 -12.30 0.84
CA GLU A 79 -8.29 -13.53 1.44
C GLU A 79 -9.65 -13.85 0.82
N LEU A 80 -9.89 -15.13 0.55
CA LEU A 80 -11.08 -15.58 -0.17
C LEU A 80 -12.38 -15.18 0.57
N GLU A 81 -12.31 -15.05 1.89
CA GLU A 81 -13.36 -14.55 2.76
C GLU A 81 -13.62 -13.05 2.57
N GLU A 82 -12.58 -12.20 2.47
CA GLU A 82 -12.74 -10.78 2.16
C GLU A 82 -13.37 -10.58 0.77
N VAL A 83 -12.94 -11.38 -0.21
CA VAL A 83 -13.57 -11.40 -1.55
C VAL A 83 -15.03 -11.85 -1.44
N PHE A 84 -15.32 -12.89 -0.67
CA PHE A 84 -16.68 -13.37 -0.47
C PHE A 84 -17.57 -12.30 0.18
N LEU A 85 -17.10 -11.65 1.24
CA LEU A 85 -17.81 -10.56 1.92
C LEU A 85 -17.98 -9.33 1.01
N GLU A 86 -17.01 -9.01 0.17
CA GLU A 86 -17.15 -7.92 -0.81
C GLU A 86 -18.26 -8.24 -1.84
N TYR A 87 -18.32 -9.49 -2.32
CA TYR A 87 -19.29 -9.90 -3.34
C TYR A 87 -20.70 -10.16 -2.78
N TYR A 88 -20.81 -10.66 -1.55
CA TYR A 88 -22.07 -11.13 -0.98
C TYR A 88 -22.54 -10.36 0.26
N GLY A 89 -21.66 -9.59 0.92
CA GLY A 89 -21.97 -8.79 2.11
C GLY A 89 -22.75 -7.50 1.83
N GLY A 90 -23.00 -7.17 0.55
CA GLY A 90 -23.81 -6.01 0.14
C GLY A 90 -25.33 -6.18 0.27
N SER A 91 -25.83 -7.20 0.96
CA SER A 91 -27.26 -7.39 1.23
C SER A 91 -27.57 -7.20 2.70
N ALA A 92 -27.80 -5.96 3.09
CA ALA A 92 -28.60 -5.59 4.25
C ALA A 92 -29.43 -4.35 3.90
#